data_AF-A0A9W6S263-F1
#
_entry.id   AF-A0A9W6S263-F1
#
_cell.length_a   1.000
_cell.length_b   1.000
_cell.length_c   1.000
_cell.angle_alpha   90.00
_cell.angle_beta   90.00
_cell.angle_gamma   90.00
#
_symmetry.space_group_name_H-M   'P 1'
#
loop_
_entity.id
_entity.type
_entity.pdbx_description
1 polymer ?
#
loop_
_entity_poly.entity_id
_entity_poly.type
_entity_poly.pdbx_seq_one_letter_code
_entity_poly.pdbx_strand_id
1 'polypeptide(L)'
;MVVPRVLVLVALVVLAGCSSGGHSGKRQQPSGPPLVIPKPSRTPTGPPRPALAGAVCGKVDALGGYPARVVVVKGRTTCVTALRVFRKYYDPTTPAEGSAGLAVIDRWTCSTRLRVATCTLRTTTIQARG
;
A
#
# COMPACT_ATOMS: atom_id res chain seq x y z
N MET A 1 30.11 -34.76 -22.98
CA MET A 1 31.15 -34.88 -21.92
C MET A 1 31.09 -33.57 -21.15
N VAL A 2 30.81 -33.42 -19.86
CA VAL A 2 30.73 -34.29 -18.66
C VAL A 2 29.74 -33.63 -17.68
N VAL A 3 28.90 -34.44 -17.05
CA VAL A 3 28.08 -34.22 -15.82
C VAL A 3 28.74 -35.11 -14.73
N PRO A 4 28.48 -35.09 -13.40
CA PRO A 4 27.90 -34.15 -12.39
C PRO A 4 28.83 -33.97 -11.14
N ARG A 5 28.32 -33.35 -10.05
CA ARG A 5 28.46 -33.71 -8.59
C ARG A 5 27.81 -32.58 -7.76
N VAL A 6 26.61 -32.67 -7.16
CA VAL A 6 26.03 -33.51 -6.08
C VAL A 6 26.80 -33.48 -4.76
N LEU A 7 26.20 -32.87 -3.72
CA LEU A 7 26.18 -33.22 -2.27
C LEU A 7 25.41 -32.07 -1.54
N VAL A 8 24.14 -32.16 -1.09
CA VAL A 8 23.44 -32.98 -0.05
C VAL A 8 23.91 -32.73 1.39
N LEU A 9 23.02 -32.15 2.22
CA LEU A 9 22.90 -32.24 3.69
C LEU A 9 21.57 -31.56 4.09
N VAL A 10 20.41 -32.23 4.06
CA VAL A 10 19.74 -32.97 5.15
C VAL A 10 20.02 -32.47 6.58
N ALA A 11 19.01 -31.86 7.20
CA ALA A 11 18.73 -32.01 8.64
C ALA A 11 17.24 -31.75 8.92
N LEU A 12 16.49 -32.83 9.08
CA LEU A 12 15.16 -32.88 9.68
C LEU A 12 15.29 -32.65 11.20
N VAL A 13 14.53 -31.72 11.77
CA VAL A 13 14.25 -31.72 13.21
C VAL A 13 12.73 -31.77 13.39
N VAL A 14 12.25 -32.96 13.70
CA VAL A 14 10.92 -33.23 14.24
C VAL A 14 11.02 -33.07 15.75
N LEU A 15 10.25 -32.15 16.33
CA LEU A 15 9.92 -32.18 17.76
C LEU A 15 8.41 -32.06 17.89
N ALA A 16 7.81 -33.19 18.23
CA ALA A 16 6.45 -33.31 18.72
C ALA A 16 6.30 -32.55 20.05
N GLY A 17 5.20 -31.82 20.20
CA GLY A 17 4.81 -31.17 21.43
C GLY A 17 3.30 -31.01 21.50
N CYS A 18 2.60 -32.10 21.79
CA CYS A 18 1.22 -32.05 22.28
C CYS A 18 1.24 -31.49 23.70
N SER A 19 0.62 -30.34 23.94
CA SER A 19 0.27 -29.90 25.29
C SER A 19 -1.21 -29.55 25.34
N SER A 20 -2.02 -30.54 25.73
CA SER A 20 -3.41 -30.36 26.12
C SER A 20 -3.45 -29.75 27.52
N GLY A 21 -3.47 -28.42 27.58
CA GLY A 21 -3.70 -27.66 28.80
C GLY A 21 -5.16 -27.27 28.94
N GLY A 22 -5.95 -28.08 29.66
CA GLY A 22 -7.28 -27.68 30.12
C GLY A 22 -7.18 -26.58 31.17
N HIS A 23 -7.89 -25.46 30.97
CA HIS A 23 -8.15 -24.46 31.99
C HIS A 23 -9.65 -24.17 32.06
N SER A 24 -10.33 -24.91 32.94
CA SER A 24 -11.60 -24.47 33.53
C SER A 24 -11.26 -23.47 34.63
N GLY A 25 -11.49 -22.18 34.39
CA GLY A 25 -11.15 -21.16 35.36
C GLY A 25 -11.73 -19.79 35.05
N LYS A 26 -13.00 -19.62 35.43
CA LYS A 26 -13.71 -18.35 35.73
C LYS A 26 -13.79 -17.30 34.60
N ARG A 27 -15.03 -17.05 34.15
CA ARG A 27 -15.45 -15.78 33.52
C ARG A 27 -15.05 -14.62 34.46
N GLN A 28 -13.92 -13.97 34.17
CA GLN A 28 -13.69 -12.61 34.61
C GLN A 28 -14.59 -11.71 33.77
N GLN A 29 -15.67 -11.23 34.37
CA GLN A 29 -16.43 -10.11 33.85
C GLN A 29 -15.59 -8.84 34.11
N PRO A 30 -15.08 -8.15 33.07
CA PRO A 30 -14.34 -6.92 33.27
C PRO A 30 -15.33 -5.82 33.66
N SER A 31 -15.27 -5.35 34.90
CA SER A 31 -15.92 -4.11 35.33
C SER A 31 -15.10 -2.91 34.81
N GLY A 32 -15.02 -2.77 33.50
CA GLY A 32 -14.41 -1.62 32.84
C GLY A 32 -15.50 -0.73 32.21
N PRO A 33 -15.26 0.59 32.07
CA PRO A 33 -16.16 1.46 31.30
C PRO A 33 -16.32 0.89 29.88
N PRO A 34 -17.52 1.00 29.27
CA PRO A 34 -17.79 0.37 27.99
C PRO A 34 -16.75 0.82 26.96
N LEU A 35 -15.95 -0.14 26.49
CA LEU A 35 -15.12 0.04 25.30
C LEU A 35 -16.09 0.36 24.16
N VAL A 36 -16.13 1.63 23.77
CA VAL A 36 -16.82 2.07 22.56
C VAL A 36 -16.06 1.46 21.40
N ILE A 37 -16.45 0.24 21.00
CA ILE A 37 -15.96 -0.39 19.78
C ILE A 37 -16.39 0.54 18.64
N PRO A 38 -15.46 1.22 17.94
CA PRO A 38 -15.84 2.06 16.82
C PRO A 38 -16.57 1.19 15.82
N LYS A 39 -17.82 1.53 15.54
CA LYS A 39 -18.64 0.83 14.55
C LYS A 39 -17.84 0.75 13.26
N PRO A 40 -17.62 -0.46 12.68
CA PRO A 40 -16.88 -0.59 11.44
C PRO A 40 -17.53 0.31 10.39
N SER A 41 -16.79 1.31 9.93
CA SER A 41 -17.22 2.14 8.80
C SER A 41 -17.53 1.21 7.65
N ARG A 42 -18.79 1.23 7.19
CA ARG A 42 -19.27 0.36 6.11
C ARG A 42 -18.36 0.52 4.90
N THR A 43 -17.57 -0.52 4.60
CA THR A 43 -16.86 -0.61 3.33
C THR A 43 -17.92 -0.61 2.23
N PRO A 44 -17.85 0.29 1.24
CA PRO A 44 -18.81 0.30 0.13
C PRO A 44 -18.76 -1.06 -0.58
N THR A 45 -19.86 -1.81 -0.56
CA THR A 45 -19.97 -3.14 -1.19
C THR A 45 -20.16 -3.07 -2.71
N GLY A 46 -20.16 -1.86 -3.29
CA GLY A 46 -20.34 -1.64 -4.72
C GLY A 46 -19.01 -1.68 -5.50
N PRO A 47 -19.08 -1.88 -6.83
CA PRO A 47 -17.90 -1.79 -7.67
C PRO A 47 -17.22 -0.41 -7.52
N PRO A 48 -15.88 -0.34 -7.56
CA PRO A 48 -15.16 0.93 -7.40
C PRO A 48 -15.60 1.92 -8.49
N ARG A 49 -16.21 3.03 -8.08
CA ARG A 49 -16.59 4.09 -9.02
C ARG A 49 -15.35 4.89 -9.43
N PRO A 50 -15.19 5.21 -10.73
CA PRO A 50 -14.15 6.15 -11.16
C PRO A 50 -14.31 7.50 -10.47
N ALA A 51 -13.20 8.11 -10.08
CA ALA A 51 -13.17 9.47 -9.58
C ALA A 51 -13.33 10.45 -10.75
N LEU A 52 -14.04 11.55 -10.50
CA LEU A 52 -14.19 12.64 -11.46
C LEU A 52 -12.86 13.39 -11.60
N ALA A 53 -12.65 14.02 -12.76
CA ALA A 53 -11.57 14.99 -12.90
C ALA A 53 -11.74 16.12 -11.88
N GLY A 54 -10.65 16.53 -11.25
CA GLY A 54 -10.63 17.45 -10.11
C GLY A 54 -10.89 16.81 -8.75
N ALA A 55 -11.29 15.53 -8.69
CA ALA A 55 -11.59 14.88 -7.42
C ALA A 55 -10.32 14.68 -6.57
N VAL A 56 -10.38 15.13 -5.31
CA VAL A 56 -9.34 14.88 -4.30
C VAL A 56 -9.55 13.49 -3.72
N CYS A 57 -8.57 12.62 -3.91
CA CYS A 57 -8.62 11.23 -3.51
C CYS A 57 -8.09 10.97 -2.10
N GLY A 58 -7.31 11.90 -1.54
CA GLY A 58 -6.74 11.79 -0.20
C GLY A 58 -5.37 12.43 -0.11
N LYS A 59 -4.58 11.97 0.86
CA LYS A 59 -3.20 12.42 1.08
C LYS A 59 -2.24 11.24 1.08
N VAL A 60 -1.00 11.50 0.71
CA VAL A 60 0.15 10.60 0.82
C VAL A 60 1.31 11.38 1.42
N ASP A 61 2.23 10.69 2.08
CA ASP A 61 3.47 11.31 2.54
C ASP A 61 4.42 11.38 1.33
N ALA A 62 4.79 12.60 0.94
CA ALA A 62 5.78 12.85 -0.08
C ALA A 62 7.20 12.71 0.49
N LEU A 63 8.20 12.86 -0.38
CA LEU A 63 9.60 12.92 0.04
C LEU A 63 9.80 13.98 1.14
N GLY A 64 10.49 13.59 2.21
CA GLY A 64 10.67 14.42 3.40
C GLY A 64 9.51 14.40 4.40
N GLY A 65 8.51 13.51 4.21
CA GLY A 65 7.41 13.30 5.16
C GLY A 65 6.30 14.34 5.09
N TYR A 66 6.30 15.23 4.09
CA TYR A 66 5.28 16.26 3.94
C TYR A 66 4.01 15.69 3.28
N PRO A 67 2.81 15.99 3.79
CA PRO A 67 1.58 15.46 3.24
C PRO A 67 1.24 16.11 1.89
N ALA A 68 1.16 15.33 0.82
CA ALA A 68 0.71 15.77 -0.50
C ALA A 68 -0.72 15.32 -0.80
N ARG A 69 -1.55 16.22 -1.31
CA ARG A 69 -2.93 15.93 -1.74
C ARG A 69 -2.91 15.26 -3.11
N VAL A 70 -3.55 14.10 -3.22
CA VAL A 70 -3.69 13.34 -4.47
C VAL A 70 -4.99 13.73 -5.17
N VAL A 71 -4.89 14.09 -6.45
CA VAL A 71 -6.00 14.55 -7.29
C VAL A 71 -5.99 13.82 -8.62
N VAL A 72 -7.17 13.40 -9.09
CA VAL A 72 -7.33 12.95 -10.47
C VAL A 72 -7.51 14.17 -11.37
N VAL A 73 -6.53 14.45 -12.22
CA VAL A 73 -6.56 15.66 -13.07
C VAL A 73 -7.34 15.40 -14.35
N LYS A 74 -7.13 14.24 -14.97
CA LYS A 74 -7.72 13.89 -16.26
C LYS A 74 -7.93 12.38 -16.37
N GLY A 75 -8.92 11.97 -17.16
CA GLY A 75 -9.16 10.56 -17.51
C GLY A 75 -10.03 9.82 -16.49
N ARG A 76 -10.00 8.49 -16.53
CA ARG A 76 -10.80 7.62 -15.66
C ARG A 76 -9.87 6.74 -14.83
N THR A 77 -9.87 6.95 -13.52
CA THR A 77 -9.18 6.09 -12.55
C THR A 77 -9.93 6.10 -11.23
N THR A 78 -9.60 5.21 -10.31
CA THR A 78 -10.17 5.19 -8.96
C THR A 78 -9.23 5.90 -7.99
N CYS A 79 -9.78 6.42 -6.90
CA CYS A 79 -8.93 7.01 -5.85
C CYS A 79 -8.00 5.99 -5.20
N VAL A 80 -8.42 4.73 -5.12
CA VAL A 80 -7.58 3.63 -4.63
C VAL A 80 -6.35 3.45 -5.52
N THR A 81 -6.53 3.47 -6.85
CA THR A 81 -5.41 3.38 -7.80
C THR A 81 -4.51 4.60 -7.71
N ALA A 82 -5.07 5.82 -7.67
CA ALA A 82 -4.27 7.04 -7.60
C ALA A 82 -3.39 7.08 -6.33
N LEU A 83 -3.96 6.76 -5.17
CA LEU A 83 -3.23 6.69 -3.91
C LEU A 83 -2.16 5.58 -3.94
N ARG A 84 -2.46 4.41 -4.51
CA ARG A 84 -1.50 3.31 -4.63
C ARG A 84 -0.28 3.71 -5.46
N VAL A 85 -0.50 4.34 -6.61
CA VAL A 85 0.58 4.79 -7.49
C VAL A 85 1.48 5.78 -6.76
N PHE A 86 0.92 6.78 -6.07
CA PHE A 86 1.75 7.76 -5.36
C PHE A 86 2.43 7.20 -4.10
N ARG A 87 1.81 6.25 -3.38
CA ARG A 87 2.47 5.56 -2.27
C ARG A 87 3.70 4.80 -2.73
N LYS A 88 3.61 4.08 -3.84
CA LYS A 88 4.76 3.42 -4.46
C LYS A 88 5.79 4.43 -4.97
N TYR A 89 5.34 5.50 -5.62
CA TYR A 89 6.24 6.51 -6.16
C TYR A 89 7.09 7.21 -5.09
N TYR A 90 6.51 7.49 -3.92
CA TYR A 90 7.23 8.08 -2.78
C TYR A 90 7.88 7.04 -1.85
N ASP A 91 7.76 5.74 -2.15
CA ASP A 91 8.45 4.71 -1.42
C ASP A 91 9.97 4.86 -1.65
N PRO A 92 10.80 4.95 -0.60
CA PRO A 92 12.24 5.14 -0.74
C PRO A 92 12.94 3.96 -1.45
N THR A 93 12.29 2.79 -1.53
CA THR A 93 12.79 1.62 -2.25
C THR A 93 12.50 1.66 -3.75
N THR A 94 11.65 2.59 -4.21
CA THR A 94 11.34 2.74 -5.63
C THR A 94 12.51 3.42 -6.35
N PRO A 95 13.07 2.77 -7.39
CA PRO A 95 14.14 3.38 -8.18
C PRO A 95 13.57 4.58 -8.96
N ALA A 96 14.14 5.75 -8.72
CA ALA A 96 13.84 6.98 -9.44
C ALA A 96 15.12 7.52 -10.09
N GLU A 97 15.03 7.88 -11.36
CA GLU A 97 16.17 8.31 -12.17
C GLU A 97 16.23 9.84 -12.27
N GLY A 98 17.46 10.36 -12.14
CA GLY A 98 17.77 11.78 -12.32
C GLY A 98 17.17 12.73 -11.27
N SER A 99 17.45 14.02 -11.43
CA SER A 99 16.98 15.08 -10.52
C SER A 99 15.46 15.33 -10.58
N ALA A 100 14.80 14.86 -11.65
CA ALA A 100 13.35 14.95 -11.81
C ALA A 100 12.58 13.78 -11.15
N GLY A 101 13.29 12.82 -10.54
CA GLY A 101 12.69 11.66 -9.89
C GLY A 101 11.78 10.87 -10.84
N LEU A 102 12.27 10.55 -12.04
CA LEU A 102 11.50 9.82 -13.03
C LEU A 102 11.37 8.35 -12.62
N ALA A 103 10.15 7.82 -12.57
CA ALA A 103 9.92 6.41 -12.24
C ALA A 103 8.71 5.85 -13.01
N VAL A 104 8.74 4.55 -13.29
CA VAL A 104 7.60 3.83 -13.89
C VAL A 104 6.96 2.91 -12.85
N ILE A 105 5.72 3.20 -12.46
CA ILE A 105 5.01 2.53 -11.38
C ILE A 105 3.71 1.93 -11.91
N ASP A 106 3.58 0.61 -11.93
CA ASP A 106 2.37 -0.07 -12.44
C ASP A 106 1.95 0.44 -13.84
N ARG A 107 2.96 0.72 -14.71
CA ARG A 107 2.84 1.33 -16.05
C ARG A 107 2.53 2.84 -16.07
N TRP A 108 2.46 3.50 -14.93
CA TRP A 108 2.37 4.96 -14.85
C TRP A 108 3.76 5.56 -14.94
N THR A 109 3.96 6.50 -15.86
CA THR A 109 5.17 7.31 -15.87
C THR A 109 4.97 8.46 -14.90
N CYS A 110 5.76 8.48 -13.84
CA CYS A 110 5.73 9.48 -12.79
C CYS A 110 6.97 10.36 -12.84
N SER A 111 6.80 11.64 -12.55
CA SER A 111 7.87 12.61 -12.38
C SER A 111 7.52 13.63 -11.33
N THR A 112 8.52 14.21 -10.68
CA THR A 112 8.35 15.30 -9.73
C THR A 112 9.02 16.55 -10.26
N ARG A 113 8.29 17.66 -10.19
CA ARG A 113 8.84 18.99 -10.44
C ARG A 113 8.39 19.91 -9.31
N LEU A 114 9.36 20.49 -8.60
CA LEU A 114 9.11 21.29 -7.40
C LEU A 114 8.33 20.47 -6.36
N ARG A 115 7.13 20.92 -5.96
CA ARG A 115 6.25 20.24 -4.98
C ARG A 115 5.10 19.46 -5.62
N VAL A 116 5.18 19.24 -6.94
CA VAL A 116 4.13 18.55 -7.69
C VAL A 116 4.70 17.29 -8.34
N ALA A 117 4.21 16.14 -7.90
CA ALA A 117 4.41 14.89 -8.62
C ALA A 117 3.24 14.66 -9.58
N THR A 118 3.55 14.29 -10.82
CA THR A 118 2.57 13.97 -11.86
C THR A 118 2.82 12.55 -12.34
N CYS A 119 1.77 11.74 -12.36
CA CYS A 119 1.81 10.41 -12.97
C CYS A 119 0.81 10.35 -14.13
N THR A 120 1.27 9.81 -15.26
CA THR A 120 0.44 9.67 -16.47
C THR A 120 0.41 8.23 -16.93
N LEU A 121 -0.78 7.75 -17.29
CA LEU A 121 -1.01 6.48 -17.96
C LEU A 121 -2.01 6.70 -19.10
N ARG A 122 -1.56 6.52 -20.35
CA ARG A 122 -2.35 6.80 -21.56
C ARG A 122 -2.92 8.24 -21.53
N THR A 123 -4.23 8.39 -21.47
CA THR A 123 -4.94 9.68 -21.41
C THR A 123 -5.32 10.11 -19.97
N THR A 124 -4.91 9.34 -18.96
CA THR A 124 -5.24 9.58 -17.56
C THR A 124 -4.05 10.21 -16.84
N THR A 125 -4.31 11.26 -16.07
CA THR A 125 -3.30 12.00 -15.32
C THR A 125 -3.76 12.16 -13.88
N ILE A 126 -2.87 11.87 -12.95
CA ILE A 126 -3.04 12.10 -11.52
C ILE A 126 -1.89 12.96 -10.99
N GLN A 127 -2.15 13.74 -9.96
CA GLN A 127 -1.15 14.61 -9.34
C GLN A 127 -1.16 14.50 -7.83
N ALA A 128 0.02 14.60 -7.22
CA ALA A 128 0.20 14.80 -5.79
C ALA A 128 0.84 16.18 -5.58
N ARG A 129 0.19 17.04 -4.77
CA ARG A 129 0.64 18.42 -4.50
C ARG A 129 0.79 18.64 -3.00
N GLY A 130 2.01 18.97 -2.56
CA GLY A 130 2.34 19.33 -1.17
C GLY A 130 2.33 20.82 -0.90
#